data_AF-A0A7C6MZ93-F1
#
_entry.id   AF-A0A7C6MZ93-F1
#
_cell.length_a   1.000
_cell.length_b   1.000
_cell.length_c   1.000
_cell.angle_alpha   90.00
_cell.angle_beta   90.00
_cell.angle_gamma   90.00
#
_symmetry.space_group_name_H-M   'P 1'
#
loop_
_entity.id
_entity.type
_entity.pdbx_description
1 polymer ?
#
loop_
_entity_poly.entity_id
_entity_poly.type
_entity_poly.pdbx_seq_one_letter_code
_entity_poly.pdbx_strand_id
1 'polypeptide(L)'
;MVNNKGTATKGFAFITLSLLAFLGLGLEALLGFLIEPLIYNKSINEFSASEIIIHWILTCILWFITSVILIHVAKKKLGFDLLSQKEPVSRGRLFLSIGLLVISVVISIIDWNGLKVVKELQNNGWLKFIFQYIYYIFEVGLFVLLIVFAQEAGEIWFKKRNIPWGGILLSLTWGLAHNQCIS
;
A
#
# COMPACT_ATOMS: atom_id res chain seq x y z
N MET A 1 -23.32 30.47 3.51
CA MET A 1 -22.10 30.17 4.30
C MET A 1 -21.84 28.67 4.18
N VAL A 2 -20.76 28.27 3.49
CA VAL A 2 -20.39 26.85 3.37
C VAL A 2 -20.02 26.34 4.76
N ASN A 3 -20.64 25.25 5.22
CA ASN A 3 -20.40 24.66 6.54
C ASN A 3 -18.99 24.04 6.61
N ASN A 4 -17.98 24.90 6.85
CA ASN A 4 -16.56 24.53 6.90
C ASN A 4 -16.22 23.53 8.02
N LYS A 5 -17.04 23.43 9.07
CA LYS A 5 -16.80 22.47 10.16
C LYS A 5 -17.10 21.04 9.71
N GLY A 6 -18.20 20.81 8.99
CA GLY A 6 -18.56 19.48 8.50
C GLY A 6 -17.59 18.93 7.45
N THR A 7 -17.05 19.79 6.58
CA THR A 7 -16.06 19.40 5.56
C THR A 7 -14.70 19.07 6.17
N ALA A 8 -14.23 19.86 7.12
CA ALA A 8 -12.97 19.59 7.82
C ALA A 8 -13.00 18.23 8.53
N THR A 9 -14.08 17.93 9.27
CA THR A 9 -14.27 16.64 9.95
C THR A 9 -14.28 15.47 8.97
N LYS A 10 -14.89 15.62 7.80
CA LYS A 10 -14.88 14.57 6.76
C LYS A 10 -13.47 14.33 6.20
N GLY A 11 -12.70 15.38 5.96
CA GLY A 11 -11.30 15.25 5.54
C GLY A 11 -10.44 14.54 6.60
N PHE A 12 -10.64 14.85 7.89
CA PHE A 12 -9.99 14.14 8.99
C PHE A 12 -10.37 12.66 9.07
N ALA A 13 -11.61 12.30 8.73
CA ALA A 13 -11.99 10.89 8.68
C ALA A 13 -11.25 10.14 7.57
N PHE A 14 -11.09 10.75 6.40
CA PHE A 14 -10.35 10.14 5.29
C PHE A 14 -8.85 10.02 5.55
N ILE A 15 -8.20 11.05 6.10
CA ILE A 15 -6.78 10.92 6.45
C ILE A 15 -6.58 9.83 7.51
N THR A 16 -7.52 9.70 8.46
CA THR A 16 -7.47 8.64 9.47
C THR A 16 -7.56 7.26 8.83
N LEU A 17 -8.46 7.07 7.85
CA LEU A 17 -8.53 5.80 7.10
C LEU A 17 -7.25 5.53 6.30
N SER A 18 -6.63 6.56 5.73
CA SER A 18 -5.34 6.43 5.02
C SER A 18 -4.22 6.00 5.97
N LEU A 19 -4.12 6.63 7.14
CA LEU A 19 -3.15 6.27 8.17
C LEU A 19 -3.42 4.88 8.77
N LEU A 20 -4.69 4.46 8.88
CA LEU A 20 -5.03 3.10 9.26
C LEU A 20 -4.64 2.07 8.19
N ALA A 21 -4.73 2.41 6.91
CA ALA A 21 -4.20 1.56 5.84
C ALA A 21 -2.67 1.40 5.95
N PHE A 22 -1.96 2.49 6.25
CA PHE A 22 -0.52 2.45 6.52
C PHE A 22 -0.17 1.63 7.77
N LEU A 23 -0.92 1.80 8.88
CA LEU A 23 -0.76 0.96 10.06
C LEU A 23 -1.07 -0.51 9.76
N GLY A 24 -2.02 -0.77 8.85
CA GLY A 24 -2.30 -2.10 8.31
C GLY A 24 -1.09 -2.75 7.65
N LEU A 25 -0.33 -1.99 6.84
CA LEU A 25 0.96 -2.45 6.29
C LEU A 25 1.93 -2.77 7.43
N GLY A 26 2.02 -1.90 8.45
CA GLY A 26 2.86 -2.09 9.63
C GLY A 26 2.52 -3.32 10.49
N LEU A 27 1.33 -3.92 10.34
CA LEU A 27 0.99 -5.17 11.05
C LEU A 27 1.91 -6.33 10.66
N GLU A 28 2.42 -6.35 9.43
CA GLU A 28 3.42 -7.34 9.02
C GLU A 28 4.71 -7.19 9.81
N ALA A 29 5.21 -5.96 9.98
CA ALA A 29 6.42 -5.73 10.77
C ALA A 29 6.23 -6.21 12.22
N LEU A 30 5.03 -5.99 12.79
CA LEU A 30 4.70 -6.52 14.11
C LEU A 30 4.65 -8.05 14.10
N LEU A 31 4.06 -8.67 13.08
CA LEU A 31 4.00 -10.12 12.95
C LEU A 31 5.41 -10.73 12.82
N GLY A 32 6.20 -10.25 11.86
CA GLY A 32 7.50 -10.81 11.49
C GLY A 32 8.67 -10.46 12.41
N PHE A 33 8.63 -9.32 13.12
CA PHE A 33 9.72 -8.92 14.04
C PHE A 33 9.40 -9.13 15.51
N LEU A 34 8.12 -9.28 15.89
CA LEU A 34 7.73 -9.48 17.28
C LEU A 34 7.03 -10.81 17.51
N ILE A 35 5.91 -11.07 16.85
CA ILE A 35 5.07 -12.24 17.18
C ILE A 35 5.74 -13.55 16.76
N GLU A 36 6.12 -13.71 15.49
CA GLU A 36 6.66 -14.95 14.98
C GLU A 36 8.04 -15.29 15.55
N PRO A 37 8.96 -14.32 15.76
CA PRO A 37 10.21 -14.61 16.45
C PRO A 37 10.01 -15.11 17.89
N LEU A 38 8.97 -14.65 18.60
CA LEU A 38 8.64 -15.15 19.93
C LEU A 38 8.08 -16.58 19.89
N ILE A 39 7.38 -16.97 18.82
CA ILE A 39 6.79 -18.30 18.66
C ILE A 39 7.82 -19.32 18.17
N TYR A 40 8.59 -18.95 17.13
CA TYR A 40 9.57 -19.84 16.49
C TYR A 40 10.95 -19.80 17.16
N ASN A 41 11.17 -18.83 18.06
CA ASN A 41 12.43 -18.59 18.76
C ASN A 41 13.62 -18.42 17.80
N LYS A 42 13.35 -17.81 16.63
CA LYS A 42 14.29 -17.57 15.53
C LYS A 42 13.99 -16.23 14.90
N SER A 43 15.00 -15.60 14.31
CA SER A 43 14.78 -14.38 13.53
C SER A 43 14.13 -14.69 12.18
N ILE A 44 13.44 -13.71 11.57
CA ILE A 44 12.83 -13.87 10.24
C ILE A 44 13.84 -14.27 9.15
N ASN A 45 15.11 -13.90 9.34
CA ASN A 45 16.21 -14.25 8.44
C ASN A 45 16.57 -15.75 8.48
N GLU A 46 16.17 -16.45 9.55
CA GLU A 46 16.45 -17.86 9.78
C GLU A 46 15.23 -18.75 9.52
N PHE A 47 14.15 -18.19 8.98
CA PHE A 47 12.94 -18.94 8.68
C PHE A 47 13.19 -19.93 7.55
N SER A 48 12.72 -21.16 7.76
CA SER A 48 12.60 -22.19 6.74
C SER A 48 11.62 -21.77 5.65
N ALA A 49 11.64 -22.49 4.52
CA ALA A 49 10.72 -22.21 3.42
C ALA A 49 9.23 -22.28 3.84
N SER A 50 8.87 -23.22 4.71
CA SER A 50 7.50 -23.34 5.22
C SER A 50 7.12 -22.20 6.16
N GLU A 51 8.02 -21.77 7.04
CA GLU A 51 7.78 -20.65 7.97
C GLU A 51 7.57 -19.34 7.19
N ILE A 52 8.38 -19.08 6.15
CA ILE A 52 8.19 -17.92 5.24
C ILE A 52 6.84 -17.98 4.53
N ILE A 53 6.43 -19.14 4.03
CA ILE A 53 5.14 -19.29 3.34
C ILE A 53 3.99 -19.04 4.32
N ILE A 54 4.08 -19.58 5.55
CA ILE A 54 3.08 -19.35 6.60
C ILE A 54 2.99 -17.85 6.94
N HIS A 55 4.14 -17.19 7.12
CA HIS A 55 4.21 -15.75 7.35
C HIS A 55 3.47 -14.97 6.24
N TRP A 56 3.79 -15.24 4.97
CA TRP A 56 3.12 -14.56 3.85
C TRP A 56 1.61 -14.80 3.83
N ILE A 57 1.15 -16.03 4.11
CA ILE A 57 -0.28 -16.35 4.18
C ILE A 57 -0.95 -15.56 5.31
N LEU A 58 -0.35 -15.53 6.51
CA LEU A 58 -0.88 -14.78 7.65
C LEU A 58 -0.95 -13.29 7.36
N THR A 59 0.10 -12.72 6.77
CA THR A 59 0.15 -11.32 6.36
C THR A 59 -0.94 -11.01 5.32
N CYS A 60 -1.13 -11.86 4.31
CA CYS A 60 -2.21 -11.72 3.34
C CYS A 60 -3.59 -11.66 4.01
N ILE A 61 -3.85 -12.54 4.99
CA ILE A 61 -5.10 -12.57 5.75
C ILE A 61 -5.30 -11.25 6.52
N LEU A 62 -4.27 -10.79 7.23
CA LEU A 62 -4.32 -9.53 7.99
C LEU A 62 -4.59 -8.32 7.09
N TRP A 63 -3.91 -8.24 5.95
CA TRP A 63 -4.08 -7.15 4.99
C TRP A 63 -5.42 -7.20 4.29
N PHE A 64 -5.92 -8.39 3.96
CA PHE A 64 -7.26 -8.57 3.40
C PHE A 64 -8.34 -8.10 4.38
N ILE A 65 -8.29 -8.57 5.64
CA ILE A 65 -9.24 -8.17 6.69
C ILE A 65 -9.20 -6.65 6.88
N THR A 66 -8.01 -6.07 6.98
CA THR A 66 -7.83 -4.63 7.12
C THR A 66 -8.44 -3.87 5.94
N SER A 67 -8.15 -4.30 4.71
CA SER A 67 -8.70 -3.70 3.49
C SER A 67 -10.22 -3.74 3.48
N VAL A 68 -10.83 -4.88 3.78
CA VAL A 68 -12.29 -5.05 3.84
C VAL A 68 -12.92 -4.15 4.90
N ILE A 69 -12.33 -4.08 6.10
CA ILE A 69 -12.82 -3.21 7.19
C ILE A 69 -12.78 -1.75 6.75
N LEU A 70 -11.67 -1.28 6.17
CA LEU A 70 -11.52 0.11 5.76
C LEU A 70 -12.51 0.49 4.65
N ILE A 71 -12.68 -0.37 3.64
CA ILE A 71 -13.66 -0.18 2.56
C ILE A 71 -15.09 -0.13 3.15
N HIS A 72 -15.42 -1.04 4.06
CA HIS A 72 -16.73 -1.09 4.69
C HIS A 72 -17.00 0.17 5.53
N VAL A 73 -16.02 0.63 6.30
CA VAL A 73 -16.12 1.85 7.11
C VAL A 73 -16.26 3.08 6.21
N ALA A 74 -15.47 3.20 5.14
CA ALA A 74 -15.57 4.29 4.18
C ALA A 74 -16.97 4.36 3.55
N LYS A 75 -17.51 3.22 3.14
CA LYS A 75 -18.85 3.12 2.55
C LYS A 75 -19.94 3.48 3.56
N LYS A 76 -19.94 2.85 4.75
CA LYS A 76 -21.00 2.98 5.74
C LYS A 76 -20.99 4.34 6.47
N LYS A 77 -19.82 4.85 6.83
CA LYS A 77 -19.68 6.07 7.64
C LYS A 77 -19.47 7.34 6.81
N LEU A 78 -18.82 7.24 5.65
CA LEU A 78 -18.48 8.42 4.83
C LEU A 78 -19.29 8.52 3.53
N GLY A 79 -20.11 7.51 3.23
CA GLY A 79 -20.87 7.40 1.99
C GLY A 79 -19.97 7.30 0.76
N PHE A 80 -18.72 6.87 0.95
CA PHE A 80 -17.71 6.82 -0.10
C PHE A 80 -17.61 5.41 -0.65
N ASP A 81 -18.10 5.23 -1.87
CA ASP A 81 -18.04 3.95 -2.57
C ASP A 81 -16.91 3.96 -3.61
N LEU A 82 -15.83 3.25 -3.30
CA LEU A 82 -14.66 3.13 -4.18
C LEU A 82 -15.00 2.44 -5.51
N LEU A 83 -15.98 1.54 -5.53
CA LEU A 83 -16.33 0.76 -6.72
C LEU A 83 -17.29 1.50 -7.66
N SER A 84 -17.91 2.57 -7.17
CA SER A 84 -18.87 3.37 -7.94
C SER A 84 -18.23 4.57 -8.65
N GLN A 85 -16.93 4.81 -8.45
CA GLN A 85 -16.20 5.88 -9.13
C GLN A 85 -15.94 5.51 -10.59
N LYS A 86 -16.55 6.26 -11.53
CA LYS A 86 -16.49 5.99 -12.99
C LYS A 86 -15.93 7.15 -13.82
N GLU A 87 -15.21 8.09 -13.19
CA GLU A 87 -14.62 9.21 -13.92
C GLU A 87 -13.60 8.69 -14.94
N PRO A 88 -13.77 8.97 -16.25
CA PRO A 88 -12.86 8.48 -17.27
C PRO A 88 -11.49 9.16 -17.13
N VAL A 89 -10.42 8.36 -17.16
CA VAL A 89 -9.06 8.88 -17.10
C VAL A 89 -8.75 9.61 -18.41
N SER A 90 -8.33 10.88 -18.32
CA SER A 90 -7.88 11.66 -19.47
C SER A 90 -6.69 10.96 -20.16
N ARG A 91 -6.72 10.87 -21.50
CA ARG A 91 -5.63 10.27 -22.30
C ARG A 91 -4.27 10.88 -21.98
N GLY A 92 -4.19 12.20 -21.76
CA GLY A 92 -2.93 12.87 -21.41
C GLY A 92 -2.37 12.43 -20.05
N ARG A 93 -3.25 12.26 -19.04
CA ARG A 93 -2.85 11.75 -17.72
C ARG A 93 -2.43 10.29 -17.81
N LEU A 94 -3.12 9.49 -18.64
CA LEU A 94 -2.76 8.11 -18.89
C LEU A 94 -1.35 7.99 -19.50
N PHE A 95 -1.05 8.78 -20.55
CA PHE A 95 0.29 8.79 -21.15
C PHE A 95 1.37 9.23 -20.16
N LEU A 96 1.10 10.26 -19.35
CA LEU A 96 2.02 10.68 -18.29
C LEU A 96 2.26 9.57 -17.27
N SER A 97 1.20 8.91 -16.79
CA SER A 97 1.32 7.79 -15.84
C SER A 97 2.10 6.62 -16.43
N ILE A 98 1.89 6.29 -17.71
CA ILE A 98 2.66 5.26 -18.42
C ILE A 98 4.13 5.67 -18.53
N GLY A 99 4.41 6.93 -18.88
CA GLY A 99 5.78 7.46 -18.93
C GLY A 99 6.49 7.37 -17.59
N LEU A 100 5.83 7.78 -16.50
CA LEU A 100 6.35 7.66 -15.13
C LEU A 100 6.55 6.20 -14.72
N LEU A 101 5.65 5.29 -15.12
CA LEU A 101 5.79 3.87 -14.89
C LEU A 101 7.02 3.31 -15.59
N VAL A 102 7.25 3.66 -16.87
CA VAL A 102 8.44 3.24 -17.62
C VAL A 102 9.72 3.74 -16.95
N ILE A 103 9.75 5.01 -16.54
CA ILE A 103 10.90 5.58 -15.81
C ILE A 103 11.14 4.80 -14.51
N SER A 104 10.10 4.54 -13.72
CA SER A 104 10.18 3.75 -12.49
C SER A 104 10.74 2.34 -12.72
N VAL A 105 10.29 1.67 -13.79
CA VAL A 105 10.79 0.35 -14.18
C VAL A 105 12.27 0.41 -14.59
N VAL A 106 12.67 1.42 -15.36
CA VAL A 106 14.08 1.59 -15.77
C VAL A 106 14.97 1.82 -14.55
N ILE A 107 14.57 2.71 -13.64
CA ILE A 107 15.30 2.95 -12.38
C ILE A 107 15.40 1.65 -11.58
N SER A 108 14.30 0.90 -11.45
CA SER A 108 14.29 -0.38 -10.76
C SER A 108 15.23 -1.41 -11.41
N ILE A 109 15.32 -1.46 -12.74
CA ILE A 109 16.25 -2.37 -13.43
C ILE A 109 17.71 -2.01 -13.16
N ILE A 110 18.04 -0.72 -13.15
CA ILE A 110 19.39 -0.23 -12.86
C ILE A 110 19.76 -0.57 -11.42
N ASP A 111 18.90 -0.22 -10.47
CA ASP A 111 19.12 -0.41 -9.04
C ASP A 111 19.26 -1.90 -8.69
N TRP A 112 18.41 -2.74 -9.25
CA TRP A 112 18.47 -4.19 -9.03
C TRP A 112 19.47 -4.90 -9.94
N ASN A 113 20.22 -4.20 -10.80
CA ASN A 113 21.12 -4.77 -11.82
C ASN A 113 20.48 -5.91 -12.63
N GLY A 114 19.26 -5.71 -13.12
CA GLY A 114 18.46 -6.67 -13.86
C GLY A 114 16.98 -6.63 -13.53
N LEU A 115 16.18 -7.47 -14.18
CA LEU A 115 14.74 -7.54 -13.91
C LEU A 115 14.47 -8.21 -12.56
N LYS A 116 13.89 -7.45 -11.61
CA LYS A 116 13.52 -7.92 -10.27
C LYS A 116 12.77 -9.26 -10.31
N VAL A 117 11.76 -9.36 -11.17
CA VAL A 117 10.94 -10.57 -11.39
C VAL A 117 11.79 -11.81 -11.70
N VAL A 118 12.79 -11.67 -12.57
CA VAL A 118 13.64 -12.79 -12.98
C VAL A 118 14.57 -13.21 -11.85
N LYS A 119 15.14 -12.24 -11.13
CA LYS A 119 16.03 -12.50 -9.99
C LYS A 119 15.31 -13.16 -8.83
N GLU A 120 14.09 -12.71 -8.53
CA GLU A 120 13.26 -13.32 -7.48
C GLU A 120 12.90 -14.75 -7.83
N LEU A 121 12.52 -15.03 -9.08
CA LEU A 121 12.25 -16.39 -9.52
C LEU A 121 13.48 -17.31 -9.39
N GLN A 122 14.67 -16.82 -9.76
CA GLN A 122 15.93 -17.56 -9.65
C GLN A 122 16.30 -17.85 -8.18
N ASN A 123 16.09 -16.89 -7.28
CA ASN A 123 16.51 -17.01 -5.88
C ASN A 123 15.51 -17.81 -5.03
N ASN A 124 14.21 -17.64 -5.25
CA ASN A 124 13.16 -18.20 -4.41
C ASN A 124 12.61 -19.53 -4.93
N GLY A 125 12.81 -19.83 -6.22
CA GLY A 125 12.18 -20.95 -6.89
C GLY A 125 10.67 -20.77 -7.07
N TRP A 126 10.05 -21.63 -7.87
CA TRP A 126 8.65 -21.48 -8.29
C TRP A 126 7.64 -21.40 -7.13
N LEU A 127 7.82 -22.21 -6.08
CA LEU A 127 6.86 -22.26 -4.98
C LEU A 127 6.80 -20.95 -4.21
N LYS A 128 7.95 -20.49 -3.69
CA LYS A 128 8.02 -19.23 -2.94
C LYS A 128 7.66 -18.04 -3.82
N PHE A 129 8.06 -18.05 -5.10
CA PHE A 129 7.71 -16.99 -6.04
C PHE A 129 6.19 -16.79 -6.18
N ILE A 130 5.40 -17.87 -6.27
CA ILE A 130 3.93 -17.77 -6.35
C ILE A 130 3.34 -17.11 -5.09
N PHE A 131 3.75 -17.58 -3.90
CA PHE A 131 3.24 -17.00 -2.64
C PHE A 131 3.68 -15.54 -2.45
N GLN A 132 4.92 -15.21 -2.83
CA GLN A 132 5.45 -13.85 -2.78
C GLN A 132 4.61 -12.90 -3.65
N TYR A 133 4.21 -13.33 -4.85
CA TYR A 133 3.39 -12.51 -5.74
C TYR A 133 1.95 -12.36 -5.26
N ILE A 134 1.38 -13.40 -4.64
CA ILE A 134 0.09 -13.28 -3.95
C ILE A 134 0.19 -12.23 -2.84
N TYR A 135 1.24 -12.30 -2.02
CA TYR A 135 1.53 -11.33 -0.98
C TYR A 135 1.62 -9.89 -1.53
N TYR A 136 2.33 -9.68 -2.65
CA TYR A 136 2.44 -8.35 -3.28
C TYR A 136 1.10 -7.80 -3.77
N ILE A 137 0.16 -8.66 -4.19
CA ILE A 137 -1.19 -8.20 -4.59
C ILE A 137 -1.93 -7.60 -3.38
N PHE A 138 -1.85 -8.24 -2.21
CA PHE A 138 -2.48 -7.71 -0.99
C PHE A 138 -1.79 -6.44 -0.49
N GLU A 139 -0.46 -6.38 -0.58
CA GLU A 139 0.33 -5.18 -0.25
C GLU A 139 -0.13 -3.98 -1.08
N VAL A 140 -0.22 -4.16 -2.41
CA VAL A 140 -0.68 -3.13 -3.35
C VAL A 140 -2.10 -2.70 -3.03
N GLY A 141 -2.97 -3.61 -2.57
CA GLY A 141 -4.32 -3.28 -2.13
C GLY A 141 -4.35 -2.22 -1.01
N LEU A 142 -3.50 -2.37 0.01
CA LEU A 142 -3.40 -1.38 1.08
C LEU A 142 -2.76 -0.07 0.62
N PHE A 143 -1.75 -0.12 -0.27
CA PHE A 143 -1.21 1.10 -0.86
C PHE A 143 -2.25 1.88 -1.65
N VAL A 144 -3.09 1.19 -2.44
CA VAL A 144 -4.18 1.83 -3.19
C VAL A 144 -5.16 2.49 -2.22
N LEU A 145 -5.55 1.82 -1.13
CA LEU A 145 -6.43 2.42 -0.11
C LEU A 145 -5.81 3.63 0.56
N LEU A 146 -4.52 3.55 0.93
CA LEU A 146 -3.76 4.68 1.48
C LEU A 146 -3.83 5.87 0.54
N ILE A 147 -3.46 5.68 -0.73
CA ILE A 147 -3.44 6.73 -1.76
C ILE A 147 -4.83 7.33 -1.95
N VAL A 148 -5.86 6.50 -2.14
CA VAL A 148 -7.23 6.97 -2.42
C VAL A 148 -7.79 7.78 -1.26
N PHE A 149 -7.68 7.30 -0.02
CA PHE A 149 -8.19 8.03 1.13
C PHE A 149 -7.41 9.33 1.38
N ALA A 150 -6.10 9.34 1.18
CA ALA A 150 -5.30 10.55 1.27
C ALA A 150 -5.63 11.56 0.17
N GLN A 151 -5.90 11.07 -1.05
CA GLN A 151 -6.35 11.91 -2.15
C GLN A 151 -7.66 12.63 -1.81
N GLU A 152 -8.66 11.89 -1.33
CA GLU A 152 -9.94 12.47 -0.91
C GLU A 152 -9.79 13.47 0.24
N ALA A 153 -8.96 13.16 1.25
CA ALA A 153 -8.71 14.08 2.36
C ALA A 153 -8.13 15.42 1.88
N GLY A 154 -7.11 15.38 1.02
CA GLY A 154 -6.48 16.57 0.47
C GLY A 154 -7.41 17.37 -0.44
N GLU A 155 -8.23 16.70 -1.26
CA GLU A 155 -9.23 17.37 -2.09
C GLU A 155 -10.30 18.09 -1.26
N ILE A 156 -10.74 17.48 -0.15
CA ILE A 156 -11.72 18.10 0.75
C ILE A 156 -11.15 19.34 1.44
N TRP A 157 -9.90 19.28 1.93
CA TRP A 157 -9.29 20.38 2.66
C TRP A 157 -8.88 21.53 1.74
N PHE A 158 -8.22 21.23 0.63
CA PHE A 158 -7.60 22.24 -0.23
C PHE A 158 -8.45 22.61 -1.45
N LYS A 159 -9.52 21.86 -1.73
CA LYS A 159 -10.40 22.05 -2.91
C LYS A 159 -9.64 22.04 -4.24
N LYS A 160 -8.49 21.36 -4.28
CA LYS A 160 -7.61 21.23 -5.45
C LYS A 160 -7.46 19.76 -5.83
N ARG A 161 -8.14 19.38 -6.91
CA ARG A 161 -8.10 18.01 -7.49
C ARG A 161 -6.86 17.71 -8.32
N ASN A 162 -6.15 18.74 -8.76
CA ASN A 162 -4.97 18.58 -9.63
C ASN A 162 -3.68 18.25 -8.87
N ILE A 163 -3.72 18.23 -7.53
CA ILE A 163 -2.56 17.92 -6.70
C ILE A 163 -2.65 16.44 -6.28
N PRO A 164 -1.56 15.66 -6.43
CA PRO A 164 -1.54 14.24 -6.08
C PRO A 164 -1.32 14.05 -4.57
N TRP A 165 -2.28 14.50 -3.75
CA TRP A 165 -2.23 14.40 -2.29
C TRP A 165 -1.96 12.96 -1.80
N GLY A 166 -2.56 11.98 -2.46
CA GLY A 166 -2.33 10.56 -2.14
C GLY A 166 -0.88 10.12 -2.38
N GLY A 167 -0.28 10.55 -3.50
CA GLY A 167 1.13 10.27 -3.81
C GLY A 167 2.09 10.97 -2.85
N ILE A 168 1.78 12.22 -2.46
CA ILE A 168 2.56 12.96 -1.46
C ILE A 168 2.56 12.21 -0.13
N LEU A 169 1.39 11.81 0.38
CA LEU A 169 1.33 11.08 1.65
C LEU A 169 2.05 9.74 1.57
N LEU A 170 1.86 8.98 0.49
CA LEU A 170 2.56 7.72 0.27
C LEU A 170 4.09 7.90 0.31
N SER A 171 4.60 8.95 -0.34
CA SER A 171 6.04 9.24 -0.34
C SER A 171 6.56 9.59 1.06
N LEU A 172 5.75 10.27 1.88
CA LEU A 172 6.12 10.63 3.26
C LEU A 172 6.06 9.45 4.21
N THR A 173 5.10 8.54 4.05
CA THR A 173 4.92 7.40 4.95
C THR A 173 5.81 6.23 4.57
N TRP A 174 5.70 5.77 3.32
CA TRP A 174 6.43 4.60 2.85
C TRP A 174 7.76 4.96 2.19
N GLY A 175 7.76 5.99 1.34
CA GLY A 175 8.97 6.40 0.61
C GLY A 175 10.12 6.81 1.54
N LEU A 176 9.83 7.57 2.60
CA LEU A 176 10.84 7.96 3.59
C LEU A 176 11.25 6.80 4.50
N ALA A 177 10.31 5.93 4.90
CA ALA A 177 10.62 4.78 5.75
C ALA A 177 11.55 3.78 5.06
N HIS A 178 11.38 3.58 3.74
CA HIS A 178 12.22 2.64 2.99
C HIS A 178 13.63 3.19 2.73
N ASN A 179 13.79 4.50 2.57
CA ASN A 179 15.10 5.15 2.42
C ASN A 179 15.98 5.06 3.70
N GLN A 180 15.45 4.64 4.84
CA GLN A 180 16.21 4.45 6.09
C GLN A 180 16.72 3.02 6.28
N CYS A 181 16.29 2.05 5.47
CA CYS A 181 16.77 0.65 5.52
C CYS A 181 17.86 0.34 4.47
N ILE A 182 18.31 1.33 3.69
CA ILE A 182 19.36 1.18 2.66
C ILE A 182 20.58 2.06 3.02
N SER A 183 21.04 1.96 4.27
CA SER A 183 22.36 2.46 4.68
C SER A 183 23.10 1.43 5.51
#